data_AF-A0A662PY17-F1
#
_entry.id   AF-A0A662PY17-F1
#
_cell.length_a   1.000
_cell.length_b   1.000
_cell.length_c   1.000
_cell.angle_alpha   90.00
_cell.angle_beta   90.00
_cell.angle_gamma   90.00
#
_symmetry.space_group_name_H-M   'P 1'
#
loop_
_entity.id
_entity.type
_entity.pdbx_description
1 polymer ?
#
loop_
_entity_poly.entity_id
_entity_poly.type
_entity_poly.pdbx_seq_one_letter_code
_entity_poly.pdbx_strand_id
1 'polypeptide(L)'
;MGNFGDLRRCIFTATTTETVIGIDGSANGAKVPTNMRLLIWRIFIENKADADNTLSLVEETSGEKIIGSTTLSAKQKFERVGNRKDENPVAFINAGERIKASTSAGNIEVEILYTLVPSGK
;
A
#
# COMPACT_ATOMS: atom_id res chain seq x y z
N MET A 1 -12.96 22.88 2.84
CA MET A 1 -12.92 21.45 2.47
C MET A 1 -11.92 21.32 1.35
N GLY A 2 -10.78 20.67 1.58
CA GLY A 2 -9.76 20.47 0.54
C GLY A 2 -10.33 19.61 -0.59
N ASN A 3 -10.05 19.98 -1.84
CA ASN A 3 -10.40 19.16 -3.00
C ASN A 3 -9.47 17.95 -3.01
N PHE A 4 -9.92 16.83 -2.44
CA PHE A 4 -9.21 15.56 -2.52
C PHE A 4 -9.31 15.04 -3.95
N GLY A 5 -8.17 14.62 -4.52
CA GLY A 5 -8.16 13.99 -5.83
C GLY A 5 -9.06 12.75 -5.90
N ASP A 6 -9.30 12.25 -7.12
CA ASP A 6 -10.15 11.09 -7.34
C ASP A 6 -9.71 9.88 -6.51
N LEU A 7 -10.68 9.22 -5.89
CA LEU A 7 -10.47 7.99 -5.16
C LEU A 7 -10.17 6.85 -6.14
N ARG A 8 -9.04 6.18 -5.94
CA ARG A 8 -8.54 5.10 -6.78
C ARG A 8 -8.32 3.85 -5.95
N ARG A 9 -8.39 2.69 -6.61
CA ARG A 9 -8.20 1.38 -6.00
C ARG A 9 -7.11 0.63 -6.76
N CYS A 10 -6.25 -0.05 -6.02
CA CYS A 10 -5.19 -0.93 -6.51
C CYS A 10 -5.31 -2.27 -5.75
N ILE A 11 -5.22 -3.39 -6.47
CA ILE A 11 -5.23 -4.74 -5.89
C ILE A 11 -4.01 -5.46 -6.45
N PHE A 12 -3.25 -6.11 -5.58
CA PHE A 12 -2.07 -6.88 -5.95
C PHE A 12 -1.87 -8.08 -5.03
N THR A 13 -1.07 -9.03 -5.50
CA THR A 13 -0.66 -10.20 -4.71
C THR A 13 0.80 -10.04 -4.31
N ALA A 14 1.06 -10.00 -3.01
CA ALA A 14 2.40 -10.07 -2.47
C ALA A 14 2.88 -11.53 -2.43
N THR A 15 4.11 -11.76 -2.87
CA THR A 15 4.73 -13.08 -2.95
C THR A 15 5.91 -13.19 -1.97
N THR A 16 6.58 -14.34 -1.94
CA THR A 16 7.78 -14.53 -1.10
C THR A 16 8.98 -13.74 -1.61
N THR A 17 9.01 -13.43 -2.91
CA THR A 17 9.95 -12.48 -3.49
C THR A 17 9.44 -11.06 -3.32
N GLU A 18 10.36 -10.13 -2.99
CA GLU A 18 10.05 -8.71 -2.95
C GLU A 18 9.40 -8.27 -4.27
N THR A 19 8.16 -7.81 -4.18
CA THR A 19 7.38 -7.37 -5.34
C THR A 19 7.19 -5.86 -5.24
N VAL A 20 7.72 -5.14 -6.22
CA VAL A 20 7.51 -3.70 -6.35
C VAL A 20 6.18 -3.45 -7.05
N ILE A 21 5.31 -2.66 -6.43
CA ILE A 21 3.96 -2.36 -6.87
C ILE A 21 3.86 -0.89 -7.27
N GLY A 22 3.58 -0.66 -8.55
CA GLY A 22 3.24 0.67 -9.06
C GLY A 22 1.94 1.19 -8.47
N ILE A 23 1.69 2.49 -8.60
CA ILE A 23 0.47 3.11 -8.08
C ILE A 23 -0.81 2.55 -8.72
N ASP A 24 -0.70 2.03 -9.94
CA ASP A 24 -1.78 1.37 -10.69
C ASP A 24 -2.03 -0.09 -10.28
N GLY A 25 -1.22 -0.63 -9.36
CA GLY A 25 -1.29 -2.03 -8.93
C GLY A 25 -0.58 -3.03 -9.82
N SER A 26 0.04 -2.57 -10.91
CA SER A 26 0.87 -3.43 -11.74
C SER A 26 2.25 -3.63 -11.12
N ALA A 27 2.80 -4.83 -11.26
CA ALA A 27 4.17 -5.12 -10.86
C ALA A 27 5.13 -4.24 -11.67
N ASN A 28 6.02 -3.53 -10.97
CA ASN A 28 6.94 -2.54 -11.56
C ASN A 28 6.25 -1.39 -12.33
N GLY A 29 4.98 -1.12 -12.05
CA GLY A 29 4.18 -0.07 -12.70
C GLY A 29 4.68 1.36 -12.51
N ALA A 30 3.84 2.32 -12.83
CA ALA A 30 4.18 3.73 -12.71
C ALA A 30 4.52 4.12 -11.25
N LYS A 31 5.58 4.92 -11.09
CA LYS A 31 5.90 5.58 -9.83
C LYS A 31 4.84 6.64 -9.51
N VAL A 32 4.73 7.01 -8.23
CA VAL A 32 4.02 8.25 -7.88
C VAL A 32 4.67 9.40 -8.66
N PRO A 33 3.90 10.22 -9.41
CA PRO A 33 4.48 11.35 -10.14
C PRO A 33 5.27 12.28 -9.22
N THR A 34 6.35 12.88 -9.71
CA THR A 34 7.30 13.70 -8.91
C THR A 34 6.68 14.97 -8.32
N ASN A 35 5.49 15.37 -8.78
CA ASN A 35 4.71 16.49 -8.29
C ASN A 35 3.45 16.05 -7.52
N MET A 36 3.34 14.77 -7.15
CA MET A 36 2.20 14.19 -6.46
C MET A 36 2.66 13.37 -5.24
N ARG A 37 1.78 13.19 -4.26
CA ARG A 37 1.90 12.19 -3.20
C ARG A 37 0.66 11.31 -3.19
N LEU A 38 0.81 10.07 -2.77
CA LEU A 38 -0.29 9.12 -2.66
C LEU A 38 -0.75 9.07 -1.20
N LEU A 39 -2.01 9.40 -0.93
CA LEU A 39 -2.62 9.25 0.40
C LEU A 39 -3.41 7.94 0.44
N ILE A 40 -3.05 7.03 1.35
CA ILE A 40 -3.71 5.74 1.51
C ILE A 40 -4.84 5.86 2.51
N TRP A 41 -6.07 5.61 2.07
CA TRP A 41 -7.27 5.70 2.89
C TRP A 41 -7.74 4.35 3.44
N ARG A 42 -7.43 3.27 2.74
CA ARG A 42 -7.70 1.91 3.24
C ARG A 42 -6.61 0.97 2.78
N ILE A 43 -6.23 0.06 3.67
CA ILE A 43 -5.48 -1.15 3.36
C ILE A 43 -6.33 -2.32 3.82
N PHE A 44 -6.70 -3.19 2.89
CA PHE A 44 -7.33 -4.47 3.18
C PHE A 44 -6.35 -5.58 2.77
N ILE A 45 -6.19 -6.57 3.63
CA ILE A 45 -5.24 -7.67 3.46
C ILE A 45 -5.96 -8.98 3.71
N GLU A 46 -5.75 -9.95 2.83
CA GLU A 46 -6.24 -11.31 3.02
C GLU A 46 -5.08 -12.31 2.86
N ASN A 47 -4.78 -13.01 3.94
CA ASN A 47 -3.87 -14.15 3.89
C ASN A 47 -4.61 -15.35 3.28
N LYS A 48 -4.31 -15.68 2.03
CA LYS A 48 -4.92 -16.83 1.35
C LYS A 48 -4.23 -18.15 1.70
N ALA A 49 -3.10 -18.12 2.42
CA ALA A 49 -2.36 -19.31 2.80
C ALA A 49 -3.05 -20.11 3.93
N ASP A 50 -2.76 -21.40 3.99
CA ASP A 50 -3.15 -22.32 5.07
C ASP A 50 -2.18 -22.29 6.27
N ALA A 51 -1.31 -21.28 6.31
CA ALA A 51 -0.32 -21.06 7.36
C ALA A 51 -0.25 -19.58 7.74
N ASP A 52 0.28 -19.31 8.93
CA ASP A 52 0.60 -17.96 9.39
C ASP A 52 1.61 -17.32 8.44
N ASN A 53 1.42 -16.03 8.17
CA ASN A 53 2.19 -15.32 7.17
C ASN A 53 2.41 -13.87 7.58
N THR A 54 3.62 -13.37 7.36
CA THR A 54 3.96 -11.98 7.64
C THR A 54 3.99 -11.21 6.33
N LEU A 55 3.27 -10.09 6.25
CA LEU A 55 3.38 -9.11 5.17
C LEU A 55 4.24 -7.93 5.64
N SER A 56 5.17 -7.51 4.77
CA SER A 56 5.90 -6.26 4.92
C SER A 56 5.58 -5.32 3.77
N LEU A 57 5.15 -4.09 4.08
CA LEU A 57 4.93 -3.01 3.12
C LEU A 57 5.93 -1.88 3.37
N VAL A 58 6.72 -1.52 2.36
CA VAL A 58 7.79 -0.51 2.48
C VAL A 58 7.78 0.49 1.31
N GLU A 59 8.30 1.70 1.53
CA GLU A 59 8.52 2.72 0.48
C GLU A 59 9.76 2.31 -0.37
N GLU A 60 9.67 2.39 -1.71
CA GLU A 60 10.76 1.92 -2.61
C GLU A 60 12.04 2.79 -2.60
N THR A 61 12.08 3.95 -1.95
CA THR A 61 13.17 4.92 -2.14
C THR A 61 13.70 5.52 -0.84
N SER A 62 14.98 5.23 -0.55
CA SER A 62 15.84 5.78 0.52
C SER A 62 15.57 5.30 1.96
N GLY A 63 16.11 4.12 2.29
CA GLY A 63 16.38 3.73 3.68
C GLY A 63 15.16 3.26 4.47
N GLU A 64 14.69 2.04 4.18
CA GLU A 64 13.90 1.16 5.08
C GLU A 64 12.82 1.82 5.94
N LYS A 65 12.03 2.74 5.39
CA LYS A 65 10.82 3.20 6.07
C LYS A 65 9.70 2.19 5.86
N ILE A 66 9.44 1.41 6.89
CA ILE A 66 8.33 0.45 6.94
C ILE A 66 7.01 1.23 7.02
N ILE A 67 6.18 1.13 5.98
CA ILE A 67 4.82 1.68 5.95
C ILE A 67 3.92 0.86 6.87
N GLY A 68 4.20 -0.44 6.98
CA GLY A 68 3.61 -1.34 7.97
C GLY A 68 4.14 -2.77 7.80
N SER A 69 4.27 -3.50 8.91
CA SER A 69 4.43 -4.94 8.92
C SER A 69 3.31 -5.54 9.76
N THR A 70 2.73 -6.65 9.31
CA THR A 70 1.69 -7.36 10.05
C THR A 70 1.83 -8.86 9.85
N THR A 71 1.63 -9.61 10.94
CA THR A 71 1.50 -11.07 10.89
C THR A 71 0.02 -11.41 10.89
N LEU A 72 -0.37 -12.24 9.93
CA LEU A 72 -1.73 -12.70 9.73
C LEU A 72 -1.77 -14.20 9.94
N SER A 73 -2.71 -14.68 10.73
CA SER A 73 -2.96 -16.11 10.85
C SER A 73 -3.46 -16.70 9.54
N ALA A 74 -3.38 -18.01 9.40
CA ALA A 74 -3.94 -18.74 8.26
C ALA A 74 -5.39 -18.30 7.95
N LYS A 75 -5.69 -18.02 6.68
CA LYS A 75 -7.01 -17.56 6.19
C LYS A 75 -7.58 -16.31 6.87
N GLN A 76 -6.76 -15.51 7.55
CA GLN A 76 -7.21 -14.28 8.21
C GLN A 76 -7.35 -13.12 7.22
N LYS A 77 -8.30 -12.22 7.53
CA LYS A 77 -8.47 -10.91 6.89
C LYS A 77 -8.16 -9.80 7.88
N PHE A 78 -7.53 -8.74 7.41
CA PHE A 78 -7.23 -7.53 8.17
C PHE A 78 -7.60 -6.30 7.36
N GLU A 79 -8.15 -5.29 8.02
CA GLU A 79 -8.52 -4.02 7.39
C GLU A 79 -8.10 -2.86 8.28
N ARG A 80 -7.48 -1.84 7.67
CA ARG A 80 -7.20 -0.56 8.31
C ARG A 80 -7.74 0.56 7.44
N VAL A 81 -8.55 1.43 8.04
CA VAL A 81 -9.24 2.53 7.37
C VAL A 81 -8.83 3.86 8.01
N GLY A 82 -8.43 4.82 7.19
CA GLY A 82 -8.12 6.19 7.57
C GLY A 82 -9.37 7.08 7.52
N ASN A 83 -9.28 8.28 8.08
CA ASN A 83 -10.40 9.20 8.13
C ASN A 83 -10.23 10.32 7.09
N ARG A 84 -11.04 10.27 6.03
CA ARG A 84 -11.01 11.27 4.96
C ARG A 84 -11.54 12.64 5.40
N LYS A 85 -12.46 12.68 6.37
CA LYS A 85 -13.08 13.94 6.84
C LYS A 85 -12.06 14.81 7.58
N ASP A 86 -11.22 14.17 8.39
CA ASP A 86 -10.19 14.84 9.20
C ASP A 86 -8.81 14.78 8.54
N GLU A 87 -8.77 14.46 7.25
CA GLU A 87 -7.55 14.39 6.42
C GLU A 87 -6.44 13.52 7.03
N ASN A 88 -6.81 12.44 7.72
CA ASN A 88 -5.90 11.56 8.44
C ASN A 88 -5.81 10.18 7.75
N PRO A 89 -4.96 10.03 6.71
CA PRO A 89 -4.81 8.78 5.98
C PRO A 89 -4.11 7.72 6.85
N VAL A 90 -4.24 6.45 6.43
CA VAL A 90 -3.51 5.32 7.05
C VAL A 90 -2.01 5.48 6.89
N ALA A 91 -1.59 5.94 5.71
CA ALA A 91 -0.21 6.15 5.30
C ALA A 91 -0.16 7.09 4.08
N PHE A 92 1.04 7.54 3.72
CA PHE A 92 1.27 8.24 2.47
C PHE A 92 2.58 7.77 1.83
N ILE A 93 2.65 7.81 0.50
CA ILE A 93 3.83 7.47 -0.31
C ILE A 93 4.29 8.75 -1.01
N ASN A 94 5.59 9.06 -0.96
CA ASN A 94 6.09 10.31 -1.51
C ASN A 94 6.16 10.28 -3.04
N ALA A 95 6.47 11.45 -3.59
CA ALA A 95 6.69 11.64 -5.01
C ALA A 95 7.89 10.82 -5.49
N GLY A 96 7.77 10.15 -6.64
CA GLY A 96 8.82 9.33 -7.22
C GLY A 96 8.97 7.92 -6.62
N GLU A 97 8.15 7.58 -5.63
CA GLU A 97 8.23 6.29 -4.93
C GLU A 97 7.20 5.26 -5.41
N ARG A 98 7.33 4.04 -4.90
CA ARG A 98 6.39 2.92 -5.05
C ARG A 98 6.22 2.19 -3.72
N ILE A 99 5.26 1.27 -3.69
CA ILE A 99 5.08 0.35 -2.57
C ILE A 99 5.85 -0.92 -2.90
N LYS A 100 6.63 -1.45 -1.98
CA LYS A 100 7.14 -2.82 -2.07
C LYS A 100 6.43 -3.70 -1.07
N ALA A 101 6.14 -4.93 -1.48
CA ALA A 101 5.48 -5.92 -0.66
C ALA A 101 6.26 -7.24 -0.70
N SER A 102 6.45 -7.87 0.46
CA SER A 102 7.02 -9.21 0.57
C SER A 102 6.29 -10.01 1.66
N THR A 103 6.29 -11.34 1.51
CA THR A 103 5.63 -12.27 2.44
C THR A 103 6.56 -13.40 2.88
N SER A 104 6.29 -14.04 4.02
CA SER A 104 7.11 -15.17 4.48
C SER A 104 6.67 -16.52 3.91
N ALA A 105 5.39 -16.68 3.54
CA ALA A 105 4.81 -17.96 3.12
C ALA A 105 4.04 -17.91 1.78
N GLY A 106 3.98 -16.76 1.11
CA GLY A 106 3.37 -16.59 -0.22
C GLY A 106 1.92 -16.07 -0.24
N ASN A 107 1.47 -15.67 -1.43
CA ASN A 107 0.11 -15.25 -1.82
C ASN A 107 -0.75 -14.55 -0.76
N ILE A 108 -0.35 -13.35 -0.37
CA ILE A 108 -1.22 -12.42 0.36
C ILE A 108 -1.83 -11.47 -0.66
N GLU A 109 -3.16 -11.37 -0.70
CA GLU A 109 -3.87 -10.38 -1.50
C GLU A 109 -3.97 -9.08 -0.71
N VAL A 110 -3.61 -7.96 -1.34
CA VAL A 110 -3.64 -6.63 -0.74
C VAL A 110 -4.45 -5.72 -1.64
N GLU A 111 -5.44 -5.06 -1.05
CA GLU A 111 -6.19 -3.98 -1.68
C GLU A 111 -5.88 -2.65 -1.00
N ILE A 112 -5.51 -1.66 -1.80
CA ILE A 112 -5.23 -0.30 -1.37
C ILE A 112 -6.23 0.66 -2.03
N LEU A 113 -6.89 1.45 -1.20
CA LEU A 113 -7.72 2.57 -1.62
C LEU A 113 -6.97 3.86 -1.34
N TYR A 114 -6.78 4.70 -2.35
CA TYR A 114 -5.91 5.87 -2.25
C TYR A 114 -6.37 7.06 -3.09
N THR A 115 -5.76 8.22 -2.88
CA THR A 115 -5.87 9.39 -3.77
C THR A 115 -4.50 9.91 -4.11
N LEU A 116 -4.33 10.38 -5.35
CA LEU A 116 -3.18 11.23 -5.70
C LEU A 116 -3.54 12.68 -5.41
N VAL A 117 -2.68 13.36 -4.67
CA VAL A 117 -2.81 14.78 -4.38
C VAL A 117 -1.49 15.48 -4.72
N PRO A 118 -1.49 16.76 -5.10
CA PRO A 118 -0.25 17.49 -5.37
C PRO A 118 0.75 17.39 -4.22
N SER A 119 2.02 17.15 -4.53
CA SER A 119 3.14 17.25 -3.58
C SER A 119 3.56 18.72 -3.41
N GLY A 120 2.59 19.57 -3.05
CA GLY A 120 2.79 21.00 -2.83
C GLY A 120 3.06 21.27 -1.35
N LYS A 121 4.28 21.74 -1.08
CA LYS A 121 4.90 22.29 0.15
C LYS A 121 4.11 22.22 1.46
#